data_AF-A0A6A6ZB97-F1
#
_entry.id   AF-A0A6A6ZB97-F1
#
_cell.length_a   1.000
_cell.length_b   1.000
_cell.length_c   1.000
_cell.angle_alpha   90.00
_cell.angle_beta   90.00
_cell.angle_gamma   90.00
#
_symmetry.space_group_name_H-M   'P 1'
#
loop_
_entity.id
_entity.type
_entity.pdbx_description
1 polymer ?
#
loop_
_entity_poly.entity_id
_entity_poly.type
_entity_poly.pdbx_seq_one_letter_code
_entity_poly.pdbx_strand_id
1 'polypeptide(L)'
;MSEVPHADIQVAEFETKAKSVRVAAVETLGDPEDYLKKVLSVQQQEKVLGAEDVRTLDSKYRLALTLHDQQKHAEAEQLLRQLVQQREKVIGAEHVDTLESKHWLAVTLDEQQKYAEAEQLLRQLVQQREKVLGAEHIDTLQSQYRLAVTLDKQQKYAEAEQLLRKSVQQQEKVLGGYHKDTLVS
;
A
#
# COMPACT_ATOMS: atom_id res chain seq x y z
N MET A 1 -31.63 -49.24 -7.91
CA MET A 1 -30.26 -49.05 -8.42
C MET A 1 -29.97 -47.57 -8.28
N SER A 2 -29.04 -47.24 -7.40
CA SER A 2 -28.86 -45.93 -6.75
C SER A 2 -28.33 -44.87 -7.72
N GLU A 3 -29.03 -43.74 -7.80
CA GLU A 3 -28.50 -42.48 -8.33
C GLU A 3 -27.37 -42.01 -7.40
N VAL A 4 -26.16 -41.89 -7.96
CA VAL A 4 -25.04 -41.27 -7.25
C VAL A 4 -25.21 -39.75 -7.36
N PRO A 5 -25.07 -38.97 -6.28
CA PRO A 5 -25.39 -37.54 -6.30
C PRO A 5 -24.38 -36.78 -7.14
N HIS A 6 -24.86 -36.09 -8.17
CA HIS A 6 -24.07 -35.24 -9.06
C HIS A 6 -23.30 -34.11 -8.33
N ALA A 7 -23.67 -33.82 -7.09
CA ALA A 7 -23.02 -32.81 -6.24
C ALA A 7 -21.65 -33.25 -5.71
N ASP A 8 -21.43 -34.55 -5.45
CA ASP A 8 -20.18 -35.03 -4.85
C ASP A 8 -19.02 -35.00 -5.86
N ILE A 9 -19.33 -35.10 -7.15
CA ILE A 9 -18.35 -35.05 -8.25
C ILE A 9 -17.83 -33.61 -8.44
N GLN A 10 -18.70 -32.60 -8.31
CA GLN A 10 -18.29 -31.19 -8.45
C GLN A 10 -17.39 -30.73 -7.28
N VAL A 11 -17.63 -31.23 -6.07
CA VAL A 11 -16.78 -30.94 -4.90
C VAL A 11 -15.40 -31.61 -5.06
N ALA A 12 -15.36 -32.86 -5.52
CA ALA A 12 -14.10 -33.58 -5.75
C ALA A 12 -13.24 -32.95 -6.86
N GLU A 13 -13.85 -32.46 -7.95
CA GLU A 13 -13.13 -31.73 -9.00
C GLU A 13 -12.59 -30.38 -8.52
N PHE A 14 -13.35 -29.67 -7.68
CA PHE A 14 -12.90 -28.40 -7.09
C PHE A 14 -11.72 -28.61 -6.12
N GLU A 15 -11.77 -29.65 -5.29
CA GLU A 15 -10.67 -30.01 -4.39
C GLU A 15 -9.41 -30.48 -5.13
N THR A 16 -9.57 -31.19 -6.25
CA THR A 16 -8.45 -31.67 -7.07
C THR A 16 -7.76 -30.53 -7.80
N LYS A 17 -8.54 -29.56 -8.32
CA LYS A 17 -8.02 -28.34 -8.94
C LYS A 17 -7.39 -27.40 -7.90
N ALA A 18 -7.96 -27.32 -6.69
CA ALA A 18 -7.37 -26.59 -5.57
C ALA A 18 -6.05 -27.23 -5.10
N LYS A 19 -5.95 -28.57 -5.09
CA LYS A 19 -4.69 -29.29 -4.80
C LYS A 19 -3.64 -29.10 -5.88
N SER A 20 -4.00 -29.11 -7.17
CA SER A 20 -3.03 -28.89 -8.26
C SER A 20 -2.51 -27.45 -8.28
N VAL A 21 -3.35 -26.46 -7.94
CA VAL A 21 -2.92 -25.07 -7.73
C VAL A 21 -2.01 -24.97 -6.48
N ARG A 22 -2.27 -25.75 -5.44
CA ARG A 22 -1.41 -25.84 -4.24
C ARG A 22 -0.01 -26.34 -4.54
N VAL A 23 0.17 -27.28 -5.47
CA VAL A 23 1.50 -27.86 -5.76
C VAL A 23 2.37 -26.92 -6.59
N ALA A 24 1.78 -26.09 -7.47
CA ALA A 24 2.53 -25.11 -8.26
C ALA A 24 2.81 -23.79 -7.51
N ALA A 25 2.04 -23.46 -6.47
CA ALA A 25 2.17 -22.22 -5.71
C ALA A 25 3.20 -22.27 -4.55
N VAL A 26 3.70 -23.45 -4.19
CA VAL A 26 4.52 -23.66 -2.98
C VAL A 26 5.97 -23.19 -3.14
N GLU A 27 6.47 -22.96 -4.35
CA GLU A 27 7.90 -22.65 -4.56
C GLU A 27 8.23 -21.15 -4.67
N THR A 28 7.25 -20.24 -4.67
CA THR A 28 7.51 -18.79 -4.87
C THR A 28 6.76 -17.83 -3.93
N LEU A 29 5.90 -18.34 -3.06
CA LEU A 29 5.02 -17.51 -2.23
C LEU A 29 5.32 -17.75 -0.75
N GLY A 30 5.40 -16.66 0.04
CA GLY A 30 5.34 -16.76 1.50
C GLY A 30 4.12 -17.58 1.96
N ASP A 31 4.15 -18.04 3.21
CA ASP A 31 3.24 -19.05 3.76
C ASP A 31 1.78 -18.91 3.23
N PRO A 32 1.32 -19.80 2.34
CA PRO A 32 -0.01 -19.71 1.74
C PRO A 32 -1.13 -19.84 2.78
N GLU A 33 -0.86 -20.43 3.96
CA GLU A 33 -1.82 -20.47 5.06
C GLU A 33 -2.01 -19.09 5.72
N ASP A 34 -0.95 -18.31 5.87
CA ASP A 34 -1.03 -16.93 6.40
C ASP A 34 -1.84 -16.02 5.48
N TYR A 35 -1.62 -16.14 4.17
CA TYR A 35 -2.38 -15.41 3.16
C TYR A 35 -3.88 -15.75 3.23
N LEU A 36 -4.23 -17.03 3.22
CA LEU A 36 -5.63 -17.48 3.31
C LEU A 36 -6.28 -17.01 4.62
N LYS A 37 -5.55 -17.06 5.74
CA LYS A 37 -6.03 -16.58 7.03
C LYS A 37 -6.35 -15.09 7.02
N LYS A 38 -5.52 -14.26 6.40
CA LYS A 38 -5.75 -12.81 6.23
C LYS A 38 -6.95 -12.52 5.33
N VAL A 39 -7.11 -13.25 4.22
CA VAL A 39 -8.28 -13.08 3.34
C VAL A 39 -9.57 -13.45 4.06
N LEU A 40 -9.59 -14.59 4.75
CA LEU A 40 -10.76 -15.04 5.51
C LEU A 40 -11.09 -14.10 6.67
N SER A 41 -10.08 -13.52 7.34
CA SER A 41 -10.31 -12.55 8.41
C SER A 41 -10.97 -11.27 7.89
N VAL A 42 -10.53 -10.74 6.74
CA VAL A 42 -11.16 -9.58 6.09
C VAL A 42 -12.63 -9.88 5.75
N GLN A 43 -12.90 -11.02 5.11
CA GLN A 43 -14.27 -11.41 4.73
C GLN A 43 -15.19 -11.58 5.95
N GLN A 44 -14.67 -12.16 7.03
CA GLN A 44 -15.46 -12.33 8.25
C GLN A 44 -15.74 -10.97 8.91
N GLN A 45 -14.75 -10.08 8.98
CA GLN A 45 -14.96 -8.74 9.53
C GLN A 45 -15.92 -7.93 8.68
N GLU A 46 -15.85 -7.98 7.34
CA GLU A 46 -16.83 -7.32 6.47
C GLU A 46 -18.27 -7.77 6.75
N LYS A 47 -18.47 -9.07 7.00
CA LYS A 47 -19.80 -9.61 7.34
C LYS A 47 -20.30 -9.19 8.72
N VAL A 48 -19.41 -9.08 9.70
CA VAL A 48 -19.78 -8.82 11.11
C VAL A 48 -19.86 -7.33 11.42
N LEU A 49 -18.90 -6.55 10.91
CA LEU A 49 -18.68 -5.14 11.25
C LEU A 49 -19.10 -4.19 10.11
N GLY A 50 -19.20 -4.71 8.88
CA GLY A 50 -19.44 -3.93 7.67
C GLY A 50 -18.15 -3.57 6.95
N ALA A 51 -18.25 -3.37 5.63
CA ALA A 51 -17.12 -3.07 4.76
C ALA A 51 -16.45 -1.70 5.02
N GLU A 52 -17.11 -0.83 5.78
CA GLU A 52 -16.66 0.52 6.14
C GLU A 52 -16.14 0.62 7.59
N ASP A 53 -16.11 -0.48 8.37
CA ASP A 53 -15.50 -0.47 9.71
C ASP A 53 -13.98 -0.28 9.62
N VAL A 54 -13.43 0.59 10.46
CA VAL A 54 -12.00 0.96 10.45
C VAL A 54 -11.08 -0.26 10.62
N ARG A 55 -11.47 -1.28 11.40
CA ARG A 55 -10.68 -2.51 11.57
C ARG A 55 -10.69 -3.38 10.31
N THR A 56 -11.80 -3.40 9.60
CA THR A 56 -11.90 -4.05 8.29
C THR A 56 -11.00 -3.35 7.27
N LEU A 57 -10.96 -2.02 7.28
CA LEU A 57 -10.06 -1.23 6.44
C LEU A 57 -8.58 -1.47 6.79
N ASP A 58 -8.21 -1.58 8.07
CA ASP A 58 -6.83 -1.95 8.47
C ASP A 58 -6.45 -3.37 8.01
N SER A 59 -7.36 -4.33 8.12
CA SER A 59 -7.10 -5.69 7.65
C SER A 59 -6.92 -5.75 6.13
N LYS A 60 -7.71 -4.99 5.36
CA LYS A 60 -7.51 -4.83 3.91
C LYS A 60 -6.17 -4.20 3.58
N TYR A 61 -5.76 -3.20 4.33
CA TYR A 61 -4.45 -2.56 4.16
C TYR A 61 -3.30 -3.58 4.33
N ARG A 62 -3.32 -4.34 5.42
CA ARG A 62 -2.30 -5.38 5.68
C ARG A 62 -2.28 -6.47 4.61
N LEU A 63 -3.45 -6.86 4.09
CA LEU A 63 -3.55 -7.80 2.98
C LEU A 63 -2.91 -7.22 1.71
N ALA A 64 -3.15 -5.94 1.41
CA ALA A 64 -2.53 -5.28 0.26
C ALA A 64 -1.00 -5.22 0.35
N LEU A 65 -0.45 -4.93 1.53
CA LEU A 65 1.00 -4.97 1.75
C LEU A 65 1.56 -6.38 1.54
N THR A 66 0.86 -7.41 2.05
CA THR A 66 1.27 -8.81 1.84
C THR A 66 1.29 -9.16 0.35
N LEU A 67 0.29 -8.71 -0.42
CA LEU A 67 0.25 -8.90 -1.87
C LEU A 67 1.41 -8.17 -2.57
N HIS A 68 1.71 -6.96 -2.14
CA HIS A 68 2.84 -6.18 -2.66
C HIS A 68 4.18 -6.91 -2.43
N ASP A 69 4.42 -7.39 -1.21
CA ASP A 69 5.66 -8.12 -0.86
C ASP A 69 5.80 -9.44 -1.62
N GLN A 70 4.68 -10.06 -2.00
CA GLN A 70 4.62 -11.23 -2.86
C GLN A 70 4.76 -10.92 -4.36
N GLN A 71 5.09 -9.67 -4.72
CA GLN A 71 5.19 -9.18 -6.09
C GLN A 71 3.87 -9.27 -6.90
N LYS A 72 2.73 -9.46 -6.21
CA LYS A 72 1.39 -9.47 -6.82
C LYS A 72 0.85 -8.04 -6.94
N HIS A 73 1.61 -7.19 -7.65
CA HIS A 73 1.37 -5.75 -7.68
C HIS A 73 0.01 -5.37 -8.27
N ALA A 74 -0.51 -6.12 -9.25
CA ALA A 74 -1.83 -5.84 -9.82
C ALA A 74 -2.97 -6.06 -8.82
N GLU A 75 -2.91 -7.14 -8.02
CA GLU A 75 -3.89 -7.43 -6.96
C GLU A 75 -3.78 -6.41 -5.82
N ALA A 76 -2.55 -6.07 -5.42
CA ALA A 76 -2.29 -5.05 -4.42
C ALA A 76 -2.84 -3.67 -4.85
N GLU A 77 -2.64 -3.27 -6.10
CA GLU A 77 -3.16 -2.01 -6.64
C GLU A 77 -4.69 -1.96 -6.58
N GLN A 78 -5.38 -3.01 -7.03
CA GLN A 78 -6.85 -3.06 -7.00
C GLN A 78 -7.38 -2.88 -5.58
N LEU A 79 -6.79 -3.59 -4.61
CA LEU A 79 -7.19 -3.50 -3.21
C LEU A 79 -6.87 -2.13 -2.60
N LEU A 80 -5.70 -1.55 -2.90
CA LEU A 80 -5.32 -0.22 -2.42
C LEU A 80 -6.21 0.89 -2.97
N ARG A 81 -6.61 0.83 -4.25
CA ARG A 81 -7.55 1.81 -4.84
C ARG A 81 -8.89 1.79 -4.13
N GLN A 82 -9.46 0.60 -3.90
CA GLN A 82 -10.71 0.45 -3.15
C GLN A 82 -10.57 0.96 -1.72
N LEU A 83 -9.46 0.60 -1.06
CA LEU A 83 -9.18 1.02 0.31
C LEU A 83 -9.05 2.54 0.44
N VAL A 84 -8.34 3.21 -0.47
CA VAL A 84 -8.21 4.68 -0.47
C VAL A 84 -9.59 5.32 -0.58
N GLN A 85 -10.42 4.90 -1.54
CA GLN A 85 -11.78 5.44 -1.68
C GLN A 85 -12.64 5.23 -0.43
N GLN A 86 -12.55 4.05 0.19
CA GLN A 86 -13.27 3.75 1.42
C GLN A 86 -12.77 4.60 2.60
N ARG A 87 -11.46 4.72 2.79
CA ARG A 87 -10.87 5.55 3.86
C ARG A 87 -11.19 7.04 3.67
N GLU A 88 -11.13 7.55 2.44
CA GLU A 88 -11.54 8.93 2.13
C GLU A 88 -12.99 9.21 2.55
N LYS A 89 -13.90 8.25 2.32
CA LYS A 89 -15.30 8.37 2.71
C LYS A 89 -15.52 8.26 4.22
N VAL A 90 -14.85 7.31 4.88
CA VAL A 90 -15.13 6.94 6.28
C VAL A 90 -14.39 7.83 7.28
N ILE A 91 -13.09 8.03 7.06
CA ILE A 91 -12.21 8.73 8.02
C ILE A 91 -11.62 10.03 7.45
N GLY A 92 -11.87 10.33 6.16
CA GLY A 92 -11.47 11.56 5.50
C GLY A 92 -10.16 11.45 4.71
N ALA A 93 -10.03 12.32 3.71
CA ALA A 93 -8.91 12.29 2.77
C ALA A 93 -7.55 12.73 3.34
N GLU A 94 -7.56 13.51 4.42
CA GLU A 94 -6.37 14.03 5.10
C GLU A 94 -5.95 13.18 6.31
N HIS A 95 -6.71 12.13 6.65
CA HIS A 95 -6.35 11.23 7.74
C HIS A 95 -5.07 10.46 7.43
N VAL A 96 -4.20 10.29 8.43
CA VAL A 96 -2.88 9.66 8.27
C VAL A 96 -2.94 8.27 7.61
N ASP A 97 -3.90 7.44 8.00
CA ASP A 97 -4.13 6.12 7.40
C ASP A 97 -4.55 6.18 5.92
N THR A 98 -5.32 7.21 5.53
CA THR A 98 -5.69 7.44 4.13
C THR A 98 -4.46 7.84 3.31
N LEU A 99 -3.65 8.75 3.86
CA LEU A 99 -2.41 9.20 3.25
C LEU A 99 -1.40 8.04 3.11
N GLU A 100 -1.34 7.15 4.08
CA GLU A 100 -0.49 5.96 4.02
C GLU A 100 -0.96 4.95 2.96
N SER A 101 -2.26 4.72 2.81
CA SER A 101 -2.77 3.90 1.70
C SER A 101 -2.45 4.49 0.32
N LYS A 102 -2.51 5.83 0.18
CA LYS A 102 -2.10 6.52 -1.05
C LYS A 102 -0.61 6.34 -1.34
N HIS A 103 0.24 6.38 -0.31
CA HIS A 103 1.68 6.14 -0.46
C HIS A 103 1.93 4.75 -1.06
N TRP A 104 1.33 3.71 -0.48
CA TRP A 104 1.50 2.35 -0.96
C TRP A 104 0.88 2.09 -2.32
N LEU A 105 -0.21 2.77 -2.65
CA LEU A 105 -0.75 2.75 -4.01
C LEU A 105 0.28 3.30 -5.00
N ALA A 106 0.91 4.44 -4.71
CA ALA A 106 1.93 5.01 -5.57
C ALA A 106 3.16 4.10 -5.70
N VAL A 107 3.64 3.52 -4.60
CA VAL A 107 4.75 2.55 -4.63
C VAL A 107 4.40 1.35 -5.51
N THR A 108 3.19 0.82 -5.38
CA THR A 108 2.73 -0.33 -6.18
C THR A 108 2.59 0.01 -7.67
N LEU A 109 2.23 1.24 -8.01
CA LEU A 109 2.21 1.74 -9.39
C LEU A 109 3.63 1.88 -9.96
N ASP A 110 4.57 2.37 -9.14
CA ASP A 110 5.99 2.52 -9.50
C ASP A 110 6.64 1.16 -9.81
N GLU A 111 6.36 0.12 -9.02
CA GLU A 111 6.83 -1.26 -9.28
C GLU A 111 6.23 -1.87 -10.56
N GLN A 112 5.05 -1.41 -10.97
CA GLN A 112 4.43 -1.77 -12.25
C GLN A 112 4.87 -0.90 -13.43
N GLN A 113 5.86 -0.02 -13.23
CA GLN A 113 6.35 0.92 -14.24
C GLN A 113 5.30 1.94 -14.71
N LYS A 114 4.21 2.13 -13.94
CA LYS A 114 3.17 3.13 -14.18
C LYS A 114 3.61 4.50 -13.61
N TYR A 115 4.80 4.95 -14.01
CA TYR A 115 5.50 6.07 -13.37
C TYR A 115 4.73 7.40 -13.42
N ALA A 116 4.06 7.68 -14.53
CA ALA A 116 3.30 8.93 -14.67
C ALA A 116 2.12 9.02 -13.68
N GLU A 117 1.44 7.90 -13.44
CA GLU A 117 0.35 7.84 -12.47
C GLU A 117 0.88 7.89 -11.03
N ALA A 118 1.96 7.15 -10.74
CA ALA A 118 2.64 7.20 -9.45
C ALA A 118 3.10 8.63 -9.11
N GLU A 119 3.69 9.35 -10.07
CA GLU A 119 4.12 10.74 -9.92
C GLU A 119 2.95 11.66 -9.56
N GLN A 120 1.83 11.58 -10.29
CA GLN A 120 0.65 12.40 -10.02
C GLN A 120 0.14 12.18 -8.60
N LEU A 121 0.04 10.92 -8.17
CA LEU A 121 -0.42 10.56 -6.84
C LEU A 121 0.56 11.04 -5.75
N LEU A 122 1.86 10.88 -5.95
CA LEU A 122 2.90 11.31 -5.00
C LEU A 122 2.94 12.83 -4.85
N ARG A 123 2.78 13.60 -5.93
CA ARG A 123 2.73 15.08 -5.84
C ARG A 123 1.57 15.54 -4.97
N GLN A 124 0.38 14.97 -5.17
CA GLN A 124 -0.79 15.26 -4.34
C GLN A 124 -0.56 14.83 -2.88
N LEU A 125 0.00 13.64 -2.68
CA LEU A 125 0.27 13.10 -1.35
C LEU A 125 1.29 13.95 -0.58
N VAL A 126 2.37 14.40 -1.22
CA VAL A 126 3.37 15.28 -0.59
C VAL A 126 2.72 16.57 -0.13
N GLN A 127 1.89 17.22 -0.97
CA GLN A 127 1.18 18.44 -0.57
C GLN A 127 0.22 18.20 0.62
N GLN A 128 -0.48 17.07 0.62
CA GLN A 128 -1.37 16.70 1.73
C GLN A 128 -0.59 16.43 3.02
N ARG A 129 0.52 15.68 2.95
CA ARG A 129 1.38 15.40 4.12
C ARG A 129 2.07 16.67 4.63
N GLU A 130 2.51 17.57 3.75
CA GLU A 130 3.05 18.87 4.15
C GLU A 130 2.03 19.69 4.94
N LYS A 131 0.75 19.70 4.53
CA LYS A 131 -0.33 20.41 5.22
C LYS A 131 -0.69 19.77 6.57
N VAL A 132 -0.75 18.45 6.64
CA VAL A 132 -1.25 17.71 7.81
C VAL A 132 -0.17 17.47 8.87
N LEU A 133 1.03 17.09 8.43
CA LEU A 133 2.13 16.63 9.28
C LEU A 133 3.29 17.64 9.35
N GLY A 134 3.35 18.58 8.39
CA GLY A 134 4.48 19.47 8.20
C GLY A 134 5.49 18.94 7.20
N ALA A 135 6.28 19.85 6.63
CA ALA A 135 7.23 19.53 5.56
C ALA A 135 8.41 18.64 6.00
N GLU A 136 8.74 18.67 7.29
CA GLU A 136 9.90 17.99 7.87
C GLU A 136 9.53 16.66 8.55
N HIS A 137 8.24 16.30 8.55
CA HIS A 137 7.79 15.03 9.09
C HIS A 137 8.35 13.86 8.26
N ILE A 138 8.75 12.78 8.94
CA ILE A 138 9.41 11.62 8.30
C ILE A 138 8.59 11.06 7.13
N ASP A 139 7.27 10.94 7.30
CA ASP A 139 6.37 10.46 6.24
C ASP A 139 6.27 11.41 5.04
N THR A 140 6.37 12.73 5.27
CA THR A 140 6.40 13.72 4.20
C THR A 140 7.68 13.57 3.38
N LEU A 141 8.82 13.48 4.08
CA LEU A 141 10.14 13.30 3.48
C LEU A 141 10.23 11.97 2.71
N GLN A 142 9.65 10.89 3.25
CA GLN A 142 9.58 9.60 2.56
C GLN A 142 8.79 9.67 1.25
N SER A 143 7.67 10.40 1.23
CA SER A 143 6.89 10.60 0.00
C SER A 143 7.62 11.50 -1.00
N GLN A 144 8.34 12.53 -0.55
CA GLN A 144 9.20 13.35 -1.41
C GLN A 144 10.34 12.53 -2.02
N TYR A 145 10.99 11.68 -1.23
CA TYR A 145 12.02 10.77 -1.72
C TYR A 145 11.46 9.82 -2.78
N ARG A 146 10.30 9.20 -2.51
CA ARG A 146 9.64 8.32 -3.48
C ARG A 146 9.31 9.07 -4.78
N LEU A 147 8.82 10.31 -4.69
CA LEU A 147 8.59 11.16 -5.87
C LEU A 147 9.88 11.40 -6.67
N ALA A 148 10.99 11.69 -6.00
CA ALA A 148 12.29 11.87 -6.67
C ALA A 148 12.72 10.60 -7.41
N VAL A 149 12.57 9.43 -6.80
CA VAL A 149 12.87 8.13 -7.43
C VAL A 149 11.99 7.90 -8.66
N THR A 150 10.69 8.17 -8.57
CA THR A 150 9.77 8.02 -9.71
C THR A 150 10.08 9.01 -10.85
N LEU A 151 10.56 10.21 -10.54
CA LEU A 151 11.04 11.18 -11.53
C LEU A 151 12.34 10.72 -12.20
N ASP A 152 13.27 10.16 -11.44
CA ASP A 152 14.52 9.59 -11.94
C ASP A 152 14.27 8.43 -12.91
N LYS A 153 13.35 7.52 -12.57
CA LYS A 153 12.90 6.43 -13.47
C LYS A 153 12.25 6.95 -14.76
N GLN A 154 11.74 8.17 -14.77
CA GLN A 154 11.22 8.87 -15.96
C GLN A 154 12.28 9.74 -16.67
N GLN A 155 13.54 9.67 -16.26
CA GLN A 155 14.64 10.49 -16.80
C GLN A 155 14.48 12.00 -16.56
N LYS A 156 13.63 12.40 -15.59
CA LYS A 156 13.43 13.80 -15.18
C LYS A 156 14.45 14.21 -14.11
N TYR A 157 15.74 13.99 -14.41
CA TYR A 157 16.84 14.08 -13.44
C TYR A 157 16.96 15.44 -12.74
N ALA A 158 16.82 16.53 -13.50
CA ALA A 158 16.93 17.88 -12.94
C ALA A 158 15.84 18.17 -11.88
N GLU A 159 14.62 17.66 -12.11
CA GLU A 159 13.52 17.84 -11.17
C GLU A 159 13.69 16.94 -9.93
N ALA A 160 14.14 15.69 -10.13
CA ALA A 160 14.47 14.78 -9.03
C ALA A 160 15.56 15.36 -8.12
N GLU A 161 16.63 15.91 -8.71
CA GLU A 161 17.73 16.55 -7.97
C GLU A 161 17.24 17.77 -7.19
N GLN A 162 16.44 18.64 -7.81
CA GLN A 162 15.88 19.82 -7.14
C GLN A 162 15.03 19.43 -5.94
N LEU A 163 14.22 18.37 -6.07
CA LEU A 163 13.38 17.87 -4.99
C LEU A 163 14.21 17.33 -3.81
N LEU A 164 15.23 16.51 -4.09
CA LEU A 164 16.12 15.96 -3.06
C LEU A 164 16.92 17.06 -2.36
N ARG A 165 17.44 18.06 -3.10
CA ARG A 165 18.14 19.21 -2.52
C ARG A 165 17.25 19.99 -1.56
N LYS A 166 15.99 20.24 -1.94
CA LYS A 166 15.02 20.92 -1.06
C LYS A 166 14.76 20.10 0.21
N SER A 167 14.61 18.79 0.09
CA SER A 167 14.35 17.88 1.22
C SER A 167 15.51 17.86 2.23
N VAL A 168 16.77 17.78 1.74
CA VAL A 168 17.97 17.84 2.59
C VAL A 168 18.09 19.19 3.29
N GLN A 169 17.86 20.30 2.58
CA GLN A 169 17.89 21.64 3.20
C GLN A 169 16.83 21.81 4.30
N GLN A 170 15.67 21.16 4.17
CA GLN A 170 14.65 21.13 5.20
C GLN A 170 15.12 20.34 6.43
N GLN A 171 15.67 19.13 6.24
CA GLN A 171 16.24 18.34 7.34
C GLN A 171 17.37 19.07 8.08
N GLU A 172 18.27 19.74 7.36
CA GLU A 172 19.38 20.49 7.94
C GLU A 172 18.91 21.67 8.80
N LYS A 173 17.83 22.36 8.43
CA LYS A 173 17.27 23.45 9.22
C LYS A 173 16.71 22.97 10.56
N VAL A 174 16.04 21.81 10.58
CA VAL A 174 15.53 21.21 11.82
C VAL A 174 16.66 20.81 12.73
N LEU A 175 17.57 19.96 12.23
CA LEU A 175 18.65 19.41 13.04
C LEU A 175 19.67 20.48 13.45
N GLY A 176 19.92 21.46 12.58
CA GLY A 176 20.77 22.61 12.87
C GLY A 176 20.15 23.61 13.86
N GLY A 177 18.82 23.70 13.94
CA GLY A 177 18.10 24.47 14.96
C GLY A 177 18.26 23.87 16.35
N TYR A 178 18.03 22.55 16.49
CA TYR A 178 18.28 21.82 17.74
C TYR A 178 19.75 21.90 18.18
N HIS A 179 20.69 21.91 17.23
CA HIS A 179 22.10 22.05 17.55
C HIS A 179 22.46 23.44 18.08
N LYS A 180 21.77 24.50 17.67
CA LYS A 180 21.97 25.86 18.20
C LYS A 180 21.31 26.05 19.56
N ASP A 181 20.10 25.53 19.76
CA ASP A 181 19.39 25.66 21.05
C ASP A 181 20.06 24.82 22.16
N THR A 182 20.72 23.70 21.80
CA THR A 182 21.48 22.87 22.76
C THR A 182 22.85 23.47 23.11
N LEU A 183 23.37 24.43 22.34
CA LEU A 183 24.66 25.10 22.60
C LEU A 183 24.52 26.42 23.40
N VAL A 184 23.30 26.79 23.80
CA VAL A 184 23.01 28.05 24.53
C VAL A 184 22.51 27.78 25.96
N SER A 185 22.50 26.54 26.44
CA SER A 185 22.29 26.20 27.86
C SER A 185 23.59 25.85 28.57
#